data_AF-A0A2E6TYJ4-F1
#
_entry.id   AF-A0A2E6TYJ4-F1
#
_cell.length_a   1.000
_cell.length_b   1.000
_cell.length_c   1.000
_cell.angle_alpha   90.00
_cell.angle_beta   90.00
_cell.angle_gamma   90.00
#
_symmetry.space_group_name_H-M   'P 1'
#
loop_
_entity.id
_entity.type
_entity.pdbx_description
1 polymer ?
#
loop_
_entity_poly.entity_id
_entity_poly.type
_entity_poly.pdbx_seq_one_letter_code
_entity_poly.pdbx_strand_id
1 'polypeptide(L)'
;MEAEDIFRKHCERNTVTLFKGFLVMLEDLQKEHEINFGKLKRNLPKEYSPLIDQANYFDQEKVQHLRKRTLDIGNEAIRNIEGGFENFTIDFVFK
;
A
#
# COMPACT_ATOMS: atom_id res chain seq x y z
N MET A 1 2.19 9.89 30.68
CA MET A 1 2.22 9.03 29.49
C MET A 1 3.65 8.55 29.39
N GLU A 2 3.89 7.25 29.57
CA GLU A 2 5.23 6.67 29.68
C GLU A 2 6.00 6.88 28.36
N ALA A 3 7.33 7.04 28.41
CA ALA A 3 8.15 7.32 27.23
C ALA A 3 7.97 6.24 26.14
N GLU A 4 7.82 4.98 26.57
CA GLU A 4 7.49 3.85 25.70
C GLU A 4 6.20 4.06 24.90
N ASP A 5 5.10 4.48 25.54
CA ASP A 5 3.82 4.70 24.87
C ASP A 5 3.89 5.84 23.84
N ILE A 6 4.65 6.90 24.14
CA ILE A 6 4.90 7.99 23.19
C ILE A 6 5.67 7.49 21.98
N PHE A 7 6.74 6.72 22.20
CA PHE A 7 7.55 6.17 21.12
C PHE A 7 6.78 5.17 20.27
N ARG A 8 6.03 4.26 20.92
CA ARG A 8 5.17 3.26 20.27
C ARG A 8 4.16 3.91 19.33
N LYS A 9 3.40 4.89 19.82
CA LYS A 9 2.44 5.65 19.01
C LYS A 9 3.11 6.38 17.85
N HIS A 10 4.33 6.88 18.03
CA HIS A 10 5.07 7.54 16.95
C HIS A 10 5.43 6.55 15.84
N CYS A 11 5.97 5.38 16.20
CA CYS A 11 6.28 4.31 15.24
C CYS A 11 5.05 3.81 14.51
N GLU A 12 3.96 3.50 15.22
CA GLU A 12 2.69 3.06 14.63
C GLU A 12 2.16 4.09 13.62
N ARG A 13 2.10 5.37 14.00
CA ARG A 13 1.60 6.44 13.11
C ARG A 13 2.44 6.60 11.85
N ASN A 14 3.75 6.50 11.95
CA ASN A 14 4.64 6.58 10.79
C ASN A 14 4.45 5.36 9.88
N THR A 15 4.35 4.16 10.45
CA THR A 15 4.06 2.93 9.69
C THR A 15 2.71 3.03 8.98
N VAL A 16 1.67 3.53 9.66
CA VAL A 16 0.35 3.78 9.06
C VAL A 16 0.41 4.77 7.91
N THR A 17 1.13 5.87 8.10
CA THR A 17 1.33 6.87 7.06
C THR A 17 2.01 6.27 5.84
N LEU A 18 3.04 5.44 6.04
CA LEU A 18 3.79 4.80 4.97
C LEU A 18 2.91 3.87 4.12
N PHE A 19 2.17 2.94 4.72
CA PHE A 19 1.36 2.02 3.92
C PHE A 19 0.13 2.69 3.29
N LYS A 20 -0.42 3.74 3.92
CA LYS A 20 -1.43 4.58 3.25
C LYS A 20 -0.84 5.24 2.00
N GLY A 21 0.41 5.68 2.05
CA GLY A 21 1.14 6.16 0.87
C GLY A 21 1.25 5.09 -0.22
N PHE A 22 1.54 3.84 0.13
CA PHE A 22 1.54 2.73 -0.83
C PHE A 22 0.16 2.49 -1.46
N LEU A 23 -0.93 2.61 -0.69
CA LEU A 23 -2.28 2.48 -1.22
C LEU A 23 -2.62 3.58 -2.23
N VAL A 24 -2.22 4.82 -1.95
CA VAL A 24 -2.39 5.95 -2.88
C VAL A 24 -1.60 5.70 -4.17
N MET A 25 -0.35 5.27 -4.09
CA MET A 25 0.45 4.94 -5.28
C MET A 25 -0.16 3.80 -6.10
N LEU A 26 -0.77 2.79 -5.46
CA LEU A 26 -1.49 1.74 -6.18
C LEU A 26 -2.72 2.27 -6.94
N GLU A 27 -3.46 3.21 -6.35
CA GLU A 27 -4.61 3.87 -6.99
C GLU A 27 -4.15 4.72 -8.18
N ASP A 28 -3.06 5.47 -8.04
CA ASP A 28 -2.48 6.26 -9.13
C ASP A 28 -2.01 5.36 -10.28
N LEU A 29 -1.30 4.26 -9.99
CA LEU A 29 -0.89 3.28 -10.99
C LEU A 29 -2.07 2.65 -11.72
N GLN A 30 -3.16 2.32 -10.99
CA GLN A 30 -4.37 1.78 -11.59
C GLN A 30 -4.93 2.77 -12.61
N LYS A 31 -5.05 4.03 -12.21
CA LYS A 31 -5.58 5.09 -13.06
C LYS A 31 -4.72 5.32 -14.31
N GLU A 32 -3.40 5.35 -14.16
CA GLU A 32 -2.47 5.47 -15.29
C GLU A 32 -2.62 4.29 -16.27
N HIS A 33 -2.74 3.08 -15.74
CA HIS A 33 -2.94 1.87 -16.52
C HIS A 33 -4.28 1.87 -17.28
N GLU A 34 -5.38 2.25 -16.61
CA GLU A 34 -6.70 2.41 -17.24
C GLU A 34 -6.69 3.46 -18.35
N ILE A 35 -6.01 4.59 -18.15
CA ILE A 35 -5.83 5.61 -19.18
C ILE A 35 -5.05 5.04 -20.37
N ASN A 36 -3.98 4.28 -20.12
CA ASN A 36 -3.15 3.69 -21.17
C ASN A 36 -3.93 2.67 -22.00
N PHE A 37 -4.59 1.70 -21.36
CA PHE A 37 -5.42 0.71 -22.06
C PHE A 37 -6.64 1.34 -22.72
N GLY A 38 -7.19 2.41 -22.15
CA GLY A 38 -8.22 3.22 -22.79
C GLY A 38 -7.75 3.86 -24.09
N LYS A 39 -6.49 4.34 -24.17
CA LYS A 39 -5.91 4.85 -25.42
C LYS A 39 -5.71 3.73 -26.44
N LEU A 40 -5.23 2.55 -26.04
CA LEU A 40 -5.06 1.40 -26.92
C LEU A 40 -6.39 0.97 -27.55
N LYS A 41 -7.44 0.79 -26.73
CA LYS A 41 -8.78 0.40 -27.19
C LYS A 41 -9.41 1.40 -28.16
N ARG A 42 -9.10 2.69 -28.04
CA ARG A 42 -9.61 3.74 -28.95
C ARG A 42 -8.89 3.78 -30.29
N ASN A 43 -7.59 3.45 -30.31
CA ASN A 43 -6.73 3.66 -31.48
C ASN A 43 -6.49 2.40 -32.31
N LEU A 44 -6.71 1.21 -31.75
CA LEU A 44 -6.52 -0.06 -32.45
C LEU A 44 -7.83 -0.59 -33.05
N PRO A 45 -7.76 -1.34 -34.17
CA PRO A 45 -8.91 -2.05 -34.72
C PRO A 45 -9.61 -2.95 -33.70
N LYS A 46 -10.95 -2.98 -33.73
CA LYS A 46 -11.77 -3.71 -32.74
C LYS A 46 -11.49 -5.22 -32.69
N GLU A 47 -10.99 -5.81 -33.78
CA GLU A 47 -10.57 -7.22 -33.84
C GLU A 47 -9.47 -7.57 -32.83
N TYR A 48 -8.66 -6.59 -32.40
CA TYR A 48 -7.64 -6.78 -31.38
C TYR A 48 -8.15 -6.65 -29.94
N SER A 49 -9.42 -6.30 -29.72
CA SER A 49 -9.96 -6.10 -28.36
C SER A 49 -9.75 -7.31 -27.45
N PRO A 50 -9.95 -8.57 -27.88
CA PRO A 50 -9.71 -9.73 -27.02
C PRO A 50 -8.24 -9.84 -26.54
N LEU A 51 -7.29 -9.50 -27.42
CA LEU A 51 -5.87 -9.51 -27.07
C LEU A 51 -5.52 -8.37 -26.10
N ILE A 52 -6.10 -7.19 -26.31
CA ILE A 52 -5.93 -6.03 -25.41
C ILE A 52 -6.54 -6.32 -24.04
N ASP A 53 -7.72 -6.94 -24.00
CA ASP A 53 -8.37 -7.33 -22.74
C ASP A 53 -7.56 -8.40 -22.00
N GLN A 54 -7.02 -9.39 -22.72
CA GLN A 54 -6.12 -10.38 -22.13
C GLN A 54 -4.83 -9.74 -21.57
N ALA A 55 -4.28 -8.74 -22.25
CA ALA A 55 -3.09 -8.02 -21.81
C ALA A 55 -3.37 -7.07 -20.63
N ASN A 56 -4.63 -6.75 -20.33
CA ASN A 56 -5.05 -5.86 -19.26
C ASN A 56 -4.96 -6.54 -17.87
N TYR A 57 -3.76 -6.97 -17.48
CA TYR A 57 -3.51 -7.71 -16.24
C TYR A 57 -3.73 -6.87 -14.97
N PHE A 58 -3.49 -5.57 -15.03
CA PHE A 58 -3.61 -4.67 -13.88
C PHE A 58 -5.03 -4.11 -13.76
N ASP A 59 -5.99 -5.03 -13.73
CA ASP A 59 -7.40 -4.73 -13.60
C ASP A 59 -7.82 -4.49 -12.13
N GLN A 60 -9.11 -4.23 -11.93
CA GLN A 60 -9.66 -3.96 -10.60
C GLN A 60 -9.43 -5.13 -9.63
N GLU A 61 -9.56 -6.38 -10.09
CA GLU A 61 -9.35 -7.55 -9.23
C GLU A 61 -7.89 -7.60 -8.76
N LYS A 62 -6.95 -7.41 -9.68
CA LYS A 62 -5.52 -7.39 -9.35
C LYS A 62 -5.18 -6.26 -8.38
N VAL A 63 -5.75 -5.06 -8.57
CA VAL A 63 -5.54 -3.93 -7.66
C VAL A 63 -6.12 -4.22 -6.28
N GLN A 64 -7.34 -4.78 -6.17
CA GLN A 64 -7.91 -5.15 -4.86
C GLN A 64 -7.07 -6.19 -4.14
N HIS A 65 -6.55 -7.19 -4.87
CA HIS A 65 -5.62 -8.17 -4.30
C HIS A 65 -4.36 -7.50 -3.73
N LEU A 66 -3.75 -6.57 -4.47
CA LEU A 66 -2.56 -5.86 -4.03
C LEU A 66 -2.84 -4.92 -2.85
N ARG A 67 -3.98 -4.22 -2.84
CA ARG A 67 -4.40 -3.38 -1.71
C ARG A 67 -4.53 -4.18 -0.43
N LYS A 68 -5.20 -5.35 -0.50
CA LYS A 68 -5.31 -6.26 0.65
C LYS A 68 -3.93 -6.70 1.12
N ARG A 69 -3.05 -7.09 0.19
CA ARG A 69 -1.68 -7.49 0.53
C ARG A 69 -0.89 -6.37 1.21
N THR A 70 -1.00 -5.13 0.74
CA THR A 70 -0.36 -3.96 1.35
C THR A 70 -0.86 -3.71 2.78
N LEU A 71 -2.17 -3.83 3.01
CA LEU A 71 -2.76 -3.71 4.34
C LEU A 71 -2.30 -4.84 5.28
N ASP A 72 -2.27 -6.08 4.79
CA ASP A 72 -1.81 -7.22 5.57
C ASP A 72 -0.35 -7.03 6.04
N ILE A 73 0.53 -6.57 5.14
CA ILE A 73 1.94 -6.25 5.46
C ILE A 73 2.02 -5.11 6.48
N GLY A 74 1.24 -4.03 6.30
CA GLY A 74 1.20 -2.90 7.22
C GLY A 74 0.75 -3.30 8.63
N ASN A 75 -0.27 -4.15 8.72
CA ASN A 75 -0.78 -4.67 9.98
C ASN A 75 0.22 -5.60 10.67
N GLU A 76 0.91 -6.46 9.92
CA GLU A 76 1.98 -7.31 10.44
C GLU A 76 3.14 -6.49 10.99
N ALA A 77 3.54 -5.43 10.28
CA ALA A 77 4.59 -4.52 10.74
C ALA A 77 4.23 -3.84 12.08
N ILE A 78 2.98 -3.40 12.24
CA ILE A 78 2.49 -2.82 13.50
C ILE A 78 2.58 -3.84 14.65
N ARG A 79 2.08 -5.06 14.44
CA ARG A 79 2.13 -6.12 15.48
C ARG A 79 3.57 -6.45 15.88
N ASN A 80 4.49 -6.49 14.92
CA ASN A 80 5.90 -6.75 15.19
C ASN A 80 6.56 -5.62 15.99
N ILE A 81 6.17 -4.37 15.73
CA ILE A 81 6.60 -3.21 16.51
C ILE A 81 6.07 -3.32 17.96
N GLU A 82 4.77 -3.58 18.11
CA GLU A 82 4.11 -3.70 19.42
C GLU A 82 4.73 -4.79 20.30
N GLY A 83 4.93 -6.00 19.75
CA GLY A 83 5.56 -7.11 20.47
C GLY A 83 7.07 -6.97 20.65
N GLY A 84 7.73 -6.22 19.76
CA GLY A 84 9.16 -5.92 19.89
C GLY A 84 9.46 -5.09 21.13
N PHE A 85 8.61 -4.08 21.42
CA PHE A 85 8.83 -3.17 22.54
C PHE A 85 8.70 -3.81 23.93
N GLU A 86 7.98 -4.92 24.07
CA GLU A 86 7.87 -5.65 25.34
C GLU A 86 9.23 -6.15 25.87
N ASN A 87 10.26 -6.17 25.02
CA ASN A 87 11.61 -6.62 25.36
C ASN A 87 12.56 -5.48 25.77
N PHE A 88 12.11 -4.22 25.80
CA PHE A 88 12.98 -3.06 26.03
C PHE A 88 12.40 -2.12 27.08
N THR A 89 13.28 -1.49 27.86
CA THR A 89 12.94 -0.29 28.64
C THR A 89 13.31 0.93 27.82
N ILE A 90 12.35 1.87 27.67
CA ILE A 90 12.52 3.07 26.85
C ILE A 90 12.44 4.30 27.74
N ASP A 91 13.52 5.09 27.74
CA ASP A 91 13.60 6.37 28.44
C ASP A 91 14.02 7.49 27.48
N PHE A 92 13.54 8.71 27.73
CA PHE A 92 13.91 9.89 26.95
C PHE A 92 14.89 10.78 27.70
N VAL A 93 16.02 11.08 27.07
CA VAL A 93 17.00 12.05 27.56
C VAL A 93 16.91 13.30 26.68
N PHE A 94 16.40 14.38 27.25
CA PHE A 94 16.29 15.67 26.56
C PHE A 94 17.59 16.46 26.71
N LYS A 95 17.99 17.16 25.64
CA LYS A 95 19.12 18.08 25.65
C LYS A 95 18.70 19.48 26.05
#